data_AF-A0A960UK92-F1
#
_entry.id   AF-A0A960UK92-F1
#
_cell.length_a   1.000
_cell.length_b   1.000
_cell.length_c   1.000
_cell.angle_alpha   90.00
_cell.angle_beta   90.00
_cell.angle_gamma   90.00
#
_symmetry.space_group_name_H-M   'P 1'
#
loop_
_entity.id
_entity.type
_entity.pdbx_description
1 polymer ?
#
loop_
_entity_poly.entity_id
_entity_poly.type
_entity_poly.pdbx_seq_one_letter_code
_entity_poly.pdbx_strand_id
1 'polypeptide(L)'
;MLFRAWIRAWIFSLVAIALVATNCASSESVKNASLSYLEGRYNEPFRVLSIDMGYNEGNLRTAELSLAPERNPAVNFRLNYNYRTDEIRYEDYLLALWSSQVKEKIQSLAPLSGLSDGLRINLSKKGTLVVNGRDLEVIRDYKSGIAQLGLATIRISGTSANPFTPQQALQVSSLMSRLRTDGFAKVSVSINYPNGRSLQAQSYGKHPAPSVSDLQALYARDAGSERKSSGILYEKALAQEKSDPAGALRIYESIVAKQDSPFRYDPYIVTQSCFVYESAYRAGLLLRKGDPLKANRYFDLVLDRLEFEEVLLEYYKIKKEIEGFRH
;
A
#
# COMPACT_ATOMS: atom_id res chain seq x y z
N MET A 1 -54.17 36.61 -30.64
CA MET A 1 -53.80 35.71 -29.52
C MET A 1 -52.61 34.78 -29.84
N LEU A 2 -52.41 34.32 -31.08
CA LEU A 2 -51.34 33.39 -31.47
C LEU A 2 -49.90 33.93 -31.31
N PHE A 3 -49.68 35.23 -31.48
CA PHE A 3 -48.33 35.84 -31.43
C PHE A 3 -47.71 35.83 -30.02
N ARG A 4 -48.52 35.93 -28.96
CA ARG A 4 -48.04 35.91 -27.56
C ARG A 4 -47.63 34.52 -27.08
N ALA A 5 -48.22 33.47 -27.65
CA ALA A 5 -47.84 32.08 -27.35
C ALA A 5 -46.47 31.72 -27.96
N TRP A 6 -46.19 32.24 -29.14
CA TRP A 6 -44.94 31.98 -29.86
C TRP A 6 -43.72 32.64 -29.18
N ILE A 7 -43.87 33.88 -28.70
CA ILE A 7 -42.82 34.57 -27.94
C ILE A 7 -42.52 33.86 -26.61
N ARG A 8 -43.56 33.36 -25.91
CA ARG A 8 -43.37 32.60 -24.67
C ARG A 8 -42.64 31.28 -24.92
N ALA A 9 -43.00 30.55 -25.98
CA ALA A 9 -42.30 29.33 -26.36
C ALA A 9 -40.82 29.60 -26.69
N TRP A 10 -40.52 30.69 -27.41
CA TRP A 10 -39.15 31.10 -27.72
C TRP A 10 -38.33 31.48 -26.49
N ILE A 11 -38.92 32.23 -25.54
CA ILE A 11 -38.26 32.59 -24.28
C ILE A 11 -38.02 31.34 -23.43
N PHE A 12 -38.98 30.42 -23.34
CA PHE A 12 -38.80 29.14 -22.64
C PHE A 12 -37.72 28.27 -23.29
N SER A 13 -37.61 28.23 -24.62
CA SER A 13 -36.53 27.54 -25.32
C SER A 13 -35.18 28.22 -25.12
N LEU A 14 -35.09 29.55 -25.10
CA LEU A 14 -33.85 30.28 -24.79
C LEU A 14 -33.41 30.08 -23.34
N VAL A 15 -34.35 30.07 -22.39
CA VAL A 15 -34.07 29.77 -20.98
C VAL A 15 -33.68 28.31 -20.80
N ALA A 16 -34.30 27.35 -21.50
CA ALA A 16 -33.93 25.95 -21.47
C ALA A 16 -32.55 25.69 -22.13
N ILE A 17 -32.23 26.36 -23.23
CA ILE A 17 -30.91 26.27 -23.89
C ILE A 17 -29.83 26.94 -23.01
N ALA A 18 -30.14 28.05 -22.34
CA ALA A 18 -29.25 28.65 -21.36
C ALA A 18 -29.04 27.75 -20.13
N LEU A 19 -30.09 27.08 -19.62
CA LEU A 19 -30.01 26.11 -18.51
C LEU A 19 -29.29 24.81 -18.90
N VAL A 20 -29.33 24.40 -20.17
CA VAL A 20 -28.56 23.26 -20.69
C VAL A 20 -27.10 23.66 -20.96
N ALA A 21 -26.84 24.92 -21.32
CA ALA A 21 -25.48 25.45 -21.52
C ALA A 21 -24.72 25.74 -20.21
N THR A 22 -25.39 25.80 -19.05
CA THR A 22 -24.76 26.17 -17.77
C THR A 22 -23.96 25.07 -17.05
N ASN A 23 -23.76 23.87 -17.62
CA ASN A 23 -23.00 22.81 -16.92
C ASN A 23 -22.06 21.96 -17.79
N CYS A 24 -21.57 22.50 -18.91
CA CYS A 24 -20.36 21.98 -19.55
C CYS A 24 -19.15 22.62 -18.87
N ALA A 25 -18.64 21.98 -17.81
CA ALA A 25 -17.37 22.38 -17.21
C ALA A 25 -16.26 22.26 -18.27
N SER A 26 -15.61 23.38 -18.59
CA SER A 26 -14.43 23.39 -19.46
C SER A 26 -13.20 22.96 -18.66
N SER A 27 -12.19 22.42 -19.33
CA SER A 27 -10.89 22.13 -18.71
C SER A 27 -10.27 23.36 -18.02
N GLU A 28 -10.50 24.56 -18.56
CA GLU A 28 -10.03 25.81 -17.97
C GLU A 28 -10.77 26.15 -16.66
N SER A 29 -12.09 25.92 -16.59
CA SER A 29 -12.85 26.11 -15.35
C SER A 29 -12.40 25.15 -14.24
N VAL A 30 -12.16 23.89 -14.60
CA VAL A 30 -11.63 22.84 -13.70
C VAL A 30 -10.24 23.21 -13.19
N LYS A 31 -9.37 23.67 -14.09
CA LYS A 31 -8.02 24.15 -13.77
C LYS A 31 -8.07 25.28 -12.74
N ASN A 32 -8.83 26.33 -13.03
CA ASN A 32 -8.88 27.51 -12.15
C ASN A 32 -9.44 27.17 -10.77
N ALA A 33 -10.53 26.40 -10.69
CA ALA A 33 -11.10 25.95 -9.42
C ALA A 33 -10.10 25.11 -8.61
N SER A 34 -9.41 24.18 -9.27
CA SER A 34 -8.41 23.33 -8.62
C SER A 34 -7.21 24.12 -8.09
N LEU A 35 -6.71 25.09 -8.88
CA LEU A 35 -5.62 25.97 -8.46
C LEU A 35 -6.02 26.87 -7.30
N SER A 36 -7.21 27.49 -7.33
CA SER A 36 -7.71 28.31 -6.23
C SER A 36 -7.89 27.51 -4.94
N TYR A 37 -8.39 26.28 -5.03
CA TYR A 37 -8.48 25.38 -3.87
C TYR A 37 -7.10 25.12 -3.26
N LEU A 38 -6.11 24.77 -4.09
CA LEU A 38 -4.76 24.45 -3.64
C LEU A 38 -4.04 25.67 -3.05
N GLU A 39 -4.13 26.83 -3.69
CA GLU A 39 -3.56 28.07 -3.19
C GLU A 39 -4.21 28.48 -1.87
N GLY A 40 -5.53 28.34 -1.74
CA GLY A 40 -6.25 28.60 -0.49
C GLY A 40 -5.84 27.66 0.64
N ARG A 41 -5.64 26.36 0.36
CA ARG A 41 -5.27 25.37 1.38
C ARG A 41 -3.80 25.45 1.78
N TYR A 42 -2.91 25.63 0.81
CA TYR A 42 -1.46 25.48 1.01
C TYR A 42 -0.72 26.81 1.06
N ASN A 43 -1.35 27.92 0.67
CA ASN A 43 -0.73 29.25 0.60
C ASN A 43 0.54 29.27 -0.28
N GLU A 44 0.48 28.59 -1.43
CA GLU A 44 1.53 28.56 -2.43
C GLU A 44 0.95 28.40 -3.86
N PRO A 45 1.69 28.83 -4.90
CA PRO A 45 1.26 28.65 -6.28
C PRO A 45 1.54 27.23 -6.80
N PHE A 46 0.64 26.77 -7.66
CA PHE A 46 0.72 25.47 -8.33
C PHE A 46 0.53 25.63 -9.83
N ARG A 47 1.06 24.66 -10.58
CA ARG A 47 0.85 24.54 -12.03
C ARG A 47 0.19 23.21 -12.34
N VAL A 48 -0.72 23.23 -13.31
CA VAL A 48 -1.32 22.02 -13.89
C VAL A 48 -0.40 21.49 -14.99
N LEU A 49 -0.04 20.23 -14.92
CA LEU A 49 0.77 19.52 -15.91
C LEU A 49 -0.11 18.86 -16.97
N SER A 50 -1.22 18.25 -16.54
CA SER A 50 -2.20 17.64 -17.43
C SER A 50 -3.59 17.60 -16.77
N ILE A 51 -4.63 17.59 -17.60
CA ILE A 51 -6.02 17.42 -17.18
C ILE A 51 -6.61 16.31 -18.03
N ASP A 52 -7.07 15.26 -17.40
CA ASP A 52 -7.89 14.22 -18.01
C ASP A 52 -9.35 14.43 -17.59
N MET A 53 -10.19 14.76 -18.58
CA MET A 53 -11.63 14.95 -18.41
C MET A 53 -12.42 13.66 -18.73
N GLY A 54 -11.71 12.54 -18.94
CA GLY A 54 -12.25 11.27 -19.41
C GLY A 54 -13.35 10.71 -18.53
N TYR A 55 -14.30 10.01 -19.17
CA TYR A 55 -15.35 9.26 -18.49
C TYR A 55 -14.77 7.95 -17.95
N ASN A 56 -14.53 7.88 -16.64
CA ASN A 56 -14.22 6.62 -15.96
C ASN A 56 -15.49 6.06 -15.30
N GLU A 57 -15.80 4.79 -15.58
CA GLU A 57 -16.87 4.05 -14.91
C GLU A 57 -16.61 4.08 -13.38
N GLY A 58 -17.55 4.64 -12.62
CA GLY A 58 -17.43 4.84 -11.17
C GLY A 58 -17.08 6.28 -10.74
N ASN A 59 -16.59 7.14 -11.64
CA ASN A 59 -16.21 8.53 -11.36
C ASN A 59 -16.88 9.51 -12.35
N LEU A 60 -18.22 9.46 -12.44
CA LEU A 60 -18.98 10.36 -13.30
C LEU A 60 -18.63 11.82 -13.00
N ARG A 61 -18.25 12.56 -14.05
CA ARG A 61 -17.97 14.01 -14.00
C ARG A 61 -16.84 14.40 -13.04
N THR A 62 -15.81 13.58 -12.98
CA THR A 62 -14.58 13.87 -12.23
C THR A 62 -13.44 14.05 -13.22
N ALA A 63 -12.72 15.15 -13.10
CA ALA A 63 -11.49 15.39 -13.83
C ALA A 63 -10.30 14.94 -12.97
N GLU A 64 -9.37 14.19 -13.56
CA GLU A 64 -8.09 13.87 -12.93
C GLU A 64 -7.04 14.87 -13.42
N LEU A 65 -6.43 15.59 -12.48
CA LEU A 65 -5.39 16.57 -12.74
C LEU A 65 -4.07 16.03 -12.21
N SER A 66 -3.02 16.19 -13.02
CA SER A 66 -1.63 16.06 -12.57
C SER A 66 -1.08 17.47 -12.35
N LEU A 67 -0.55 17.74 -11.17
CA LEU A 67 -0.09 19.07 -10.76
C LEU A 67 1.31 19.00 -10.13
N ALA A 68 1.96 20.17 -10.05
CA ALA A 68 3.18 20.37 -9.26
C ALA A 68 3.16 21.77 -8.61
N PRO A 69 3.72 21.94 -7.39
CA PRO A 69 3.94 23.26 -6.83
C PRO A 69 5.03 23.98 -7.62
N GLU A 70 4.91 25.29 -7.83
CA GLU A 70 5.90 26.03 -8.62
C GLU A 70 7.26 26.11 -7.91
N ARG A 71 7.26 26.17 -6.57
CA ARG A 71 8.48 26.22 -5.76
C ARG A 71 9.24 24.89 -5.73
N ASN A 72 8.55 23.77 -5.97
CA ASN A 72 9.17 22.45 -6.02
C ASN A 72 8.61 21.62 -7.20
N PRO A 73 9.04 21.91 -8.43
CA PRO A 73 8.48 21.32 -9.64
C PRO A 73 8.75 19.82 -9.78
N ALA A 74 9.57 19.22 -8.91
CA ALA A 74 9.84 17.79 -8.88
C ALA A 74 8.76 16.99 -8.15
N VAL A 75 7.91 17.64 -7.35
CA VAL A 75 6.81 17.01 -6.61
C VAL A 75 5.57 16.99 -7.47
N ASN A 76 5.38 15.91 -8.22
CA ASN A 76 4.16 15.67 -8.99
C ASN A 76 3.13 14.96 -8.12
N PHE A 77 1.88 15.42 -8.17
CA PHE A 77 0.78 14.84 -7.41
C PHE A 77 -0.51 14.87 -8.23
N ARG A 78 -1.49 14.09 -7.79
CA ARG A 78 -2.79 13.93 -8.43
C ARG A 78 -3.88 14.61 -7.62
N LEU A 79 -4.88 15.10 -8.34
CA LEU A 79 -6.07 15.67 -7.77
C LEU A 79 -7.28 15.30 -8.62
N ASN A 80 -8.32 14.78 -7.99
CA ASN A 80 -9.57 14.44 -8.64
C ASN A 80 -10.62 15.48 -8.28
N TYR A 81 -11.05 16.27 -9.24
CA TYR A 81 -12.05 17.32 -9.06
C TYR A 81 -13.38 16.92 -9.67
N ASN A 82 -14.43 16.86 -8.86
CA ASN A 82 -15.78 16.61 -9.33
C ASN A 82 -16.43 17.92 -9.77
N TYR A 83 -16.45 18.16 -11.07
CA TYR A 83 -16.98 19.38 -11.66
C TYR A 83 -18.51 19.44 -11.73
N ARG A 84 -19.22 18.43 -11.19
CA ARG A 84 -20.67 18.49 -10.97
C ARG A 84 -20.99 19.05 -9.59
N THR A 85 -20.22 18.66 -8.57
CA THR A 85 -20.46 19.05 -7.17
C THR A 85 -19.55 20.18 -6.70
N ASP A 86 -18.58 20.61 -7.52
CA ASP A 86 -17.56 21.60 -7.16
C ASP A 86 -16.75 21.16 -5.91
N GLU A 87 -16.34 19.89 -5.92
CA GLU A 87 -15.65 19.27 -4.79
C GLU A 87 -14.44 18.48 -5.28
N ILE A 88 -13.29 18.59 -4.60
CA ILE A 88 -12.17 17.67 -4.86
C ILE A 88 -12.40 16.36 -4.09
N ARG A 89 -12.51 15.27 -4.82
CA ARG A 89 -12.76 13.93 -4.27
C ARG A 89 -11.51 13.33 -3.66
N TYR A 90 -10.35 13.70 -4.20
CA TYR A 90 -9.06 13.16 -3.80
C TYR A 90 -7.94 14.14 -4.16
N GLU A 91 -6.96 14.29 -3.29
CA GLU A 91 -5.67 14.90 -3.61
C GLU A 91 -4.57 14.24 -2.77
N ASP A 92 -3.36 14.14 -3.30
CA ASP A 92 -2.22 13.54 -2.60
C ASP A 92 -0.98 14.43 -2.51
N TYR A 93 -1.15 15.76 -2.51
CA TYR A 93 -0.03 16.70 -2.47
C TYR A 93 0.87 16.49 -1.24
N LEU A 94 0.30 16.44 -0.03
CA LEU A 94 1.09 16.24 1.19
C LEU A 94 1.83 14.89 1.19
N LEU A 95 1.19 13.84 0.69
CA LEU A 95 1.83 12.52 0.54
C LEU A 95 2.98 12.57 -0.46
N ALA A 96 2.80 13.24 -1.61
CA ALA A 96 3.83 13.41 -2.61
C ALA A 96 5.02 14.23 -2.07
N LEU A 97 4.74 15.30 -1.32
CA LEU A 97 5.74 16.13 -0.66
C LEU A 97 6.58 15.32 0.34
N TRP A 98 5.93 14.60 1.26
CA TRP A 98 6.63 13.77 2.24
C TRP A 98 7.37 12.60 1.57
N SER A 99 6.81 12.01 0.52
CA SER A 99 7.48 10.98 -0.27
C SER A 99 8.76 11.50 -0.90
N SER A 100 8.76 12.73 -1.44
CA SER A 100 9.96 13.38 -1.99
C SER A 100 11.02 13.61 -0.91
N GLN A 101 10.65 14.15 0.25
CA GLN A 101 11.59 14.38 1.36
C GLN A 101 12.19 13.08 1.89
N VAL A 102 11.37 12.03 2.01
CA VAL A 102 11.88 10.71 2.38
C VAL A 102 12.81 10.17 1.30
N LYS A 103 12.50 10.37 0.00
CA LYS A 103 13.37 9.98 -1.11
C LYS A 103 14.75 10.62 -1.00
N GLU A 104 14.79 11.93 -0.84
CA GLU A 104 16.03 12.70 -0.68
C GLU A 104 16.84 12.20 0.52
N LYS A 105 16.16 11.93 1.64
CA LYS A 105 16.80 11.38 2.83
C LYS A 105 17.36 9.98 2.59
N ILE A 106 16.61 9.10 1.95
CA ILE A 106 17.08 7.74 1.62
C ILE A 106 18.32 7.81 0.74
N GLN A 107 18.28 8.64 -0.31
CA GLN A 107 19.41 8.85 -1.22
C GLN A 107 20.65 9.37 -0.48
N SER A 108 20.48 10.21 0.56
CA SER A 108 21.59 10.68 1.40
C SER A 108 22.15 9.63 2.37
N LEU A 109 21.31 8.75 2.92
CA LEU A 109 21.67 7.81 3.99
C LEU A 109 22.30 6.53 3.46
N ALA A 110 21.85 6.11 2.30
CA ALA A 110 22.45 5.04 1.56
C ALA A 110 22.42 5.52 0.11
N PRO A 111 23.55 5.91 -0.49
CA PRO A 111 23.71 5.62 -1.90
C PRO A 111 23.67 4.10 -1.96
N LEU A 112 22.45 3.56 -2.04
CA LEU A 112 22.20 2.24 -2.57
C LEU A 112 22.74 2.34 -4.00
N SER A 113 24.05 2.15 -4.12
CA SER A 113 24.84 2.59 -5.25
C SER A 113 24.35 1.79 -6.46
N GLY A 114 23.64 2.48 -7.35
CA GLY A 114 22.97 1.88 -8.52
C GLY A 114 21.45 1.70 -8.42
N LEU A 115 20.76 2.26 -7.40
CA LEU A 115 19.29 2.24 -7.28
C LEU A 115 18.59 3.58 -7.63
N SER A 116 19.34 4.64 -7.95
CA SER A 116 18.82 6.01 -8.10
C SER A 116 17.74 6.15 -9.18
N ASP A 117 17.85 5.40 -10.27
CA ASP A 117 17.06 5.65 -11.48
C ASP A 117 15.73 4.89 -11.50
N GLY A 118 15.43 4.13 -10.44
CA GLY A 118 14.22 3.32 -10.33
C GLY A 118 13.56 3.33 -8.94
N LEU A 119 14.02 4.17 -8.01
CA LEU A 119 13.51 4.22 -6.64
C LEU A 119 12.07 4.77 -6.61
N ARG A 120 11.11 3.91 -6.28
CA ARG A 120 9.71 4.28 -6.02
C ARG A 120 9.44 4.19 -4.52
N ILE A 121 8.79 5.23 -3.99
CA ILE A 121 8.37 5.33 -2.60
C ILE A 121 6.86 5.47 -2.59
N ASN A 122 6.20 4.58 -1.85
CA ASN A 122 4.76 4.67 -1.61
C ASN A 122 4.54 4.83 -0.12
N LEU A 123 3.92 5.93 0.28
CA LEU A 123 3.48 6.21 1.64
C LEU A 123 1.98 5.93 1.75
N SER A 124 1.57 5.26 2.82
CA SER A 124 0.15 5.03 3.12
C SER A 124 -0.11 4.89 4.61
N LYS A 125 -1.39 4.94 4.98
CA LYS A 125 -1.87 4.58 6.32
C LYS A 125 -2.31 3.13 6.31
N LYS A 126 -2.00 2.38 7.37
CA LYS A 126 -2.45 0.99 7.56
C LYS A 126 -3.94 0.82 7.24
N GLY A 127 -4.27 -0.23 6.49
CA GLY A 127 -5.65 -0.58 6.14
C GLY A 127 -6.33 0.39 5.17
N THR A 128 -5.61 1.39 4.67
CA THR A 128 -6.10 2.36 3.70
C THR A 128 -5.22 2.28 2.47
N LEU A 129 -5.80 1.87 1.33
CA LEU A 129 -5.10 1.83 0.04
C LEU A 129 -4.60 3.23 -0.37
N VAL A 130 -5.31 4.27 0.10
CA VAL A 130 -5.07 5.65 -0.26
C VAL A 130 -5.46 6.54 0.93
N VAL A 131 -4.58 7.44 1.34
CA VAL A 131 -4.93 8.51 2.28
C VAL A 131 -5.31 9.73 1.46
N ASN A 132 -6.44 10.36 1.79
CA ASN A 132 -6.82 11.61 1.15
C ASN A 132 -6.08 12.77 1.84
N GLY A 133 -5.30 13.54 1.08
CA GLY A 133 -4.57 14.72 1.59
C GLY A 133 -5.48 15.75 2.24
N ARG A 134 -6.78 15.76 1.89
CA ARG A 134 -7.81 16.61 2.49
C ARG A 134 -7.98 16.46 3.99
N ASP A 135 -7.81 15.25 4.50
CA ASP A 135 -8.03 14.92 5.92
C ASP A 135 -6.77 15.13 6.77
N LEU A 136 -5.66 15.51 6.14
CA LEU A 136 -4.38 15.75 6.79
C LEU A 136 -4.19 17.23 7.09
N GLU A 137 -3.71 17.54 8.29
CA GLU A 137 -3.26 18.89 8.62
C GLU A 137 -2.09 19.28 7.71
N VAL A 138 -2.03 20.55 7.33
CA VAL A 138 -0.99 21.08 6.44
C VAL A 138 0.34 21.17 7.19
N ILE A 139 1.05 20.06 7.23
CA ILE A 139 2.40 19.97 7.80
C ILE A 139 3.38 19.64 6.69
N ARG A 140 4.35 20.53 6.48
CA ARG A 140 5.30 20.41 5.37
C ARG A 140 6.50 19.54 5.69
N ASP A 141 6.84 19.32 6.96
CA ASP A 141 7.95 18.44 7.32
C ASP A 141 7.50 16.97 7.35
N TYR A 142 8.31 16.08 6.79
CA TYR A 142 7.92 14.68 6.69
C TYR A 142 7.79 13.99 8.05
N LYS A 143 8.57 14.33 9.09
CA LYS A 143 8.52 13.58 10.36
C LYS A 143 7.17 13.77 11.05
N SER A 144 6.75 15.02 11.19
CA SER A 144 5.43 15.33 11.76
C SER A 144 4.31 14.88 10.83
N GLY A 145 4.52 14.94 9.50
CA GLY A 145 3.59 14.39 8.52
C GLY A 145 3.37 12.88 8.66
N ILE A 146 4.45 12.10 8.83
CA ILE A 146 4.39 10.66 9.10
C ILE A 146 3.64 10.37 10.41
N ALA A 147 3.83 11.19 11.44
CA ALA A 147 3.11 11.05 12.70
C ALA A 147 1.59 11.21 12.53
N GLN A 148 1.12 12.12 11.67
CA GLN A 148 -0.32 12.28 11.38
C GLN A 148 -0.95 11.03 10.76
N LEU A 149 -0.19 10.22 10.01
CA LEU A 149 -0.71 8.98 9.43
C LEU A 149 -1.02 7.92 10.51
N GLY A 150 -0.48 8.07 11.73
CA GLY A 150 -0.65 7.17 12.87
C GLY A 150 0.08 5.84 12.70
N LEU A 151 -0.37 5.02 11.76
CA LEU A 151 0.26 3.75 11.37
C LEU A 151 0.79 3.87 9.95
N ALA A 152 1.78 4.74 9.77
CA ALA A 152 2.41 5.00 8.49
C ALA A 152 3.13 3.74 7.96
N THR A 153 2.95 3.44 6.68
CA THR A 153 3.71 2.40 5.99
C THR A 153 4.48 2.99 4.83
N ILE A 154 5.66 2.44 4.57
CA ILE A 154 6.50 2.84 3.45
C ILE A 154 6.94 1.62 2.66
N ARG A 155 6.73 1.67 1.33
CA ARG A 155 7.31 0.71 0.39
C ARG A 155 8.40 1.38 -0.44
N ILE A 156 9.56 0.75 -0.48
CA ILE A 156 10.72 1.15 -1.27
C ILE A 156 10.94 0.06 -2.31
N SER A 157 10.91 0.43 -3.58
CA SER A 157 11.21 -0.51 -4.66
C SER A 157 12.17 0.08 -5.68
N GLY A 158 13.03 -0.75 -6.26
CA GLY A 158 13.93 -0.35 -7.33
C GLY A 158 14.67 -1.52 -7.97
N THR A 159 15.56 -1.19 -8.90
CA THR A 159 16.45 -2.14 -9.57
C THR A 159 17.89 -1.74 -9.32
N SER A 160 18.72 -2.70 -8.92
CA SER A 160 20.15 -2.52 -8.72
C SER A 160 20.91 -2.95 -9.98
N ALA A 161 21.83 -2.10 -10.45
CA ALA A 161 22.79 -2.47 -11.49
C ALA A 161 23.86 -3.46 -11.00
N ASN A 162 24.07 -3.53 -9.68
CA ASN A 162 25.11 -4.35 -9.05
C ASN A 162 24.52 -5.61 -8.41
N PRO A 163 25.23 -6.76 -8.42
CA PRO A 163 24.82 -7.97 -7.71
C PRO A 163 24.63 -7.75 -6.21
N PHE A 164 23.85 -8.63 -5.56
CA PHE A 164 23.64 -8.58 -4.12
C PHE A 164 24.93 -8.89 -3.34
N THR A 165 25.25 -8.05 -2.35
CA THR A 165 26.44 -8.22 -1.50
C THR A 165 26.11 -8.08 -0.01
N PRO A 166 26.97 -8.59 0.90
CA PRO A 166 26.81 -8.34 2.34
C PRO A 166 26.78 -6.85 2.70
N GLN A 167 27.53 -6.01 1.98
CA GLN A 167 27.52 -4.56 2.19
C GLN A 167 26.17 -3.94 1.84
N GLN A 168 25.54 -4.38 0.75
CA GLN A 168 24.19 -3.95 0.40
C GLN A 168 23.16 -4.43 1.42
N ALA A 169 23.31 -5.65 1.95
CA ALA A 169 22.46 -6.13 3.04
C ALA A 169 22.58 -5.22 4.29
N LEU A 170 23.80 -4.80 4.66
CA LEU A 170 24.02 -3.86 5.76
C LEU A 170 23.34 -2.51 5.50
N GLN A 171 23.44 -1.97 4.27
CA GLN A 171 22.78 -0.72 3.88
C GLN A 171 21.25 -0.84 3.99
N VAL A 172 20.67 -1.92 3.47
CA VAL A 172 19.22 -2.18 3.52
C VAL A 172 18.75 -2.34 4.97
N SER A 173 19.46 -3.13 5.78
CA SER A 173 19.15 -3.32 7.21
C SER A 173 19.16 -2.00 7.98
N SER A 174 20.21 -1.19 7.78
CA SER A 174 20.36 0.11 8.42
C SER A 174 19.28 1.10 8.00
N LEU A 175 18.95 1.12 6.70
CA LEU A 175 17.87 1.93 6.15
C LEU A 175 16.52 1.56 6.79
N MET A 176 16.19 0.27 6.82
CA MET A 176 14.93 -0.21 7.39
C MET A 176 14.84 0.14 8.88
N SER A 177 15.93 -0.08 9.63
CA SER A 177 16.01 0.28 11.05
C SER A 177 15.79 1.78 11.27
N ARG A 178 16.41 2.62 10.44
CA ARG A 178 16.27 4.07 10.54
C ARG A 178 14.86 4.54 10.23
N LEU A 179 14.21 4.00 9.20
CA LEU A 179 12.83 4.35 8.86
C LEU A 179 11.86 3.90 9.96
N ARG A 180 12.08 2.73 10.56
CA ARG A 180 11.30 2.29 11.74
C ARG A 180 11.46 3.28 12.91
N THR A 181 12.67 3.80 13.11
CA THR A 181 12.96 4.83 14.14
C THR A 181 12.31 6.18 13.80
N ASP A 182 12.19 6.53 12.53
CA ASP A 182 11.53 7.74 12.05
C ASP A 182 9.98 7.68 12.16
N GLY A 183 9.40 6.57 12.64
CA GLY A 183 7.97 6.44 12.96
C GLY A 183 7.15 5.59 12.01
N PHE A 184 7.77 4.97 11.00
CA PHE A 184 7.05 4.06 10.10
C PHE A 184 6.68 2.76 10.83
N ALA A 185 5.38 2.44 10.87
CA ALA A 185 4.83 1.21 11.45
C ALA A 185 5.14 -0.05 10.62
N LYS A 186 5.34 0.11 9.31
CA LYS A 186 5.84 -0.92 8.38
C LYS A 186 6.78 -0.32 7.35
N VAL A 187 7.88 -1.00 7.08
CA VAL A 187 8.86 -0.69 6.04
C VAL A 187 9.04 -1.92 5.17
N SER A 188 8.81 -1.78 3.87
CA SER A 188 8.98 -2.84 2.88
C SER A 188 10.00 -2.42 1.83
N VAL A 189 10.92 -3.33 1.49
CA VAL A 189 11.98 -3.13 0.50
C VAL A 189 11.88 -4.22 -0.56
N SER A 190 11.92 -3.83 -1.84
CA SER A 190 11.92 -4.75 -2.98
C SER A 190 12.96 -4.30 -4.00
N ILE A 191 14.06 -5.03 -4.12
CA ILE A 191 15.17 -4.69 -5.02
C ILE A 191 15.38 -5.82 -6.02
N ASN A 192 15.28 -5.51 -7.30
CA ASN A 192 15.60 -6.45 -8.38
C ASN A 192 17.10 -6.38 -8.72
N TYR A 193 17.73 -7.53 -8.95
CA TYR A 193 19.17 -7.65 -9.24
C TYR A 193 19.42 -8.20 -10.66
N PRO A 194 20.62 -7.98 -11.23
CA PRO A 194 20.92 -8.35 -12.63
C PRO A 194 20.78 -9.85 -12.96
N ASN A 195 20.90 -10.71 -11.96
CA ASN A 195 20.73 -12.17 -12.11
C ASN A 195 19.26 -12.62 -12.13
N GLY A 196 18.31 -11.69 -12.24
CA GLY A 196 16.87 -11.97 -12.22
C GLY A 196 16.30 -12.27 -10.84
N ARG A 197 17.13 -12.30 -9.78
CA ARG A 197 16.65 -12.47 -8.40
C ARG A 197 16.22 -11.14 -7.81
N SER A 198 15.33 -11.18 -6.84
CA SER A 198 14.93 -10.00 -6.06
C SER A 198 15.17 -10.22 -4.57
N LEU A 199 15.67 -9.18 -3.89
CA LEU A 199 15.60 -9.11 -2.44
C LEU A 199 14.26 -8.49 -2.09
N GLN A 200 13.46 -9.21 -1.32
CA GLN A 200 12.21 -8.69 -0.82
C GLN A 200 12.17 -8.85 0.70
N ALA A 201 12.12 -7.72 1.40
CA ALA A 201 12.25 -7.65 2.84
C ALA A 201 11.19 -6.73 3.46
N GLN A 202 10.76 -7.01 4.68
CA GLN A 202 9.92 -6.13 5.48
C GLN A 202 10.32 -6.09 6.95
N SER A 203 9.89 -5.02 7.61
CA SER A 203 9.92 -4.84 9.06
C SER A 203 8.64 -4.14 9.46
N TYR A 204 7.92 -4.66 10.45
CA TYR A 204 6.62 -4.13 10.82
C TYR A 204 6.26 -4.48 12.27
N GLY A 205 5.29 -3.75 12.84
CA GLY A 205 4.70 -4.08 14.14
C GLY A 205 5.75 -4.15 15.25
N LYS A 206 5.86 -5.32 15.91
CA LYS A 206 6.87 -5.59 16.93
C LYS A 206 8.19 -6.16 16.37
N HIS A 207 8.24 -6.49 15.08
CA HIS A 207 9.42 -7.09 14.48
C HIS A 207 10.45 -6.00 14.17
N PRO A 208 11.72 -6.18 14.58
CA PRO A 208 12.78 -5.23 14.26
C PRO A 208 13.10 -5.24 12.76
N ALA A 209 14.05 -4.40 12.34
CA ALA A 209 14.60 -4.53 10.99
C ALA A 209 15.37 -5.85 10.86
N PRO A 210 15.31 -6.52 9.69
CA PRO A 210 16.07 -7.74 9.46
C PRO A 210 17.57 -7.49 9.59
N SER A 211 18.30 -8.42 10.20
CA SER A 211 19.76 -8.40 10.25
C SER A 211 20.38 -8.67 8.88
N VAL A 212 21.70 -8.47 8.77
CA VAL A 212 22.46 -8.81 7.55
C VAL A 212 22.28 -10.28 7.17
N SER A 213 22.36 -11.19 8.16
CA SER A 213 22.16 -12.62 7.95
C SER A 213 20.74 -12.95 7.51
N ASP A 214 19.73 -12.25 8.04
CA ASP A 214 18.33 -12.44 7.62
C ASP A 214 18.16 -12.05 6.15
N LEU A 215 18.71 -10.91 5.75
CA LEU A 215 18.64 -10.44 4.36
C LEU A 215 19.40 -11.36 3.41
N GLN A 216 20.55 -11.89 3.82
CA GLN A 216 21.28 -12.89 3.05
C GLN A 216 20.49 -14.18 2.89
N ALA A 217 19.86 -14.66 3.96
CA ALA A 217 19.00 -15.84 3.90
C ALA A 217 17.77 -15.61 3.01
N LEU A 218 17.13 -14.44 3.10
CA LEU A 218 16.01 -14.06 2.24
C LEU A 218 16.40 -14.02 0.77
N TYR A 219 17.55 -13.41 0.44
CA TYR A 219 18.03 -13.34 -0.94
C TYR A 219 18.43 -14.71 -1.49
N ALA A 220 19.05 -15.56 -0.66
CA ALA A 220 19.56 -16.87 -1.06
C ALA A 220 18.46 -17.90 -1.33
N ARG A 221 17.27 -17.72 -0.76
CA ARG A 221 16.13 -18.61 -1.00
C ARG A 221 15.57 -18.43 -2.41
N ASP A 222 15.17 -19.56 -3.00
CA ASP A 222 14.39 -19.59 -4.24
C ASP A 222 12.91 -19.74 -3.87
N ALA A 223 12.16 -18.64 -3.96
CA ALA A 223 10.74 -18.63 -3.59
C ALA A 223 9.89 -19.61 -4.43
N GLY A 224 10.31 -19.92 -5.67
CA GLY A 224 9.57 -20.79 -6.58
C GLY A 224 9.57 -22.27 -6.17
N SER A 225 10.70 -22.78 -5.68
CA SER A 225 10.85 -24.18 -5.26
C SER A 225 10.25 -24.44 -3.87
N GLU A 226 10.39 -23.50 -2.92
CA GLU A 226 9.76 -23.60 -1.60
C GLU A 226 8.22 -23.69 -1.68
N ARG A 227 7.60 -22.91 -2.58
CA ARG A 227 6.14 -22.86 -2.77
C ARG A 227 5.55 -24.21 -3.17
N LYS A 228 6.14 -24.89 -4.16
CA LYS A 228 5.65 -26.18 -4.65
C LYS A 228 5.68 -27.25 -3.55
N SER A 229 6.75 -27.25 -2.74
CA SER A 229 6.89 -28.24 -1.66
C SER A 229 5.85 -28.07 -0.55
N SER A 230 5.54 -26.82 -0.15
CA SER A 230 4.55 -26.57 0.89
C SER A 230 3.12 -26.91 0.49
N GLY A 231 2.72 -26.61 -0.75
CA GLY A 231 1.39 -26.98 -1.21
C GLY A 231 1.15 -28.48 -1.16
N ILE A 232 2.12 -29.29 -1.60
CA ILE A 232 2.03 -30.75 -1.55
C ILE A 232 1.92 -31.26 -0.10
N LEU A 233 2.72 -30.70 0.81
CA LEU A 233 2.67 -31.07 2.23
C LEU A 233 1.36 -30.66 2.88
N TYR A 234 0.84 -29.49 2.54
CA TYR A 234 -0.43 -28.98 3.07
C TYR A 234 -1.61 -29.85 2.63
N GLU A 235 -1.71 -30.18 1.34
CA GLU A 235 -2.75 -31.08 0.83
C GLU A 235 -2.68 -32.47 1.48
N LYS A 236 -1.46 -32.98 1.69
CA LYS A 236 -1.24 -34.24 2.43
C LYS A 236 -1.76 -34.13 3.86
N ALA A 237 -1.50 -33.03 4.56
CA ALA A 237 -1.96 -32.82 5.93
C ALA A 237 -3.49 -32.71 5.99
N LEU A 238 -4.12 -31.98 5.07
CA LEU A 238 -5.58 -31.86 4.96
C LEU A 238 -6.25 -33.23 4.76
N ALA A 239 -5.70 -34.07 3.88
CA ALA A 239 -6.23 -35.41 3.63
C ALA A 239 -6.11 -36.33 4.86
N GLN A 240 -5.12 -36.09 5.73
CA GLN A 240 -4.87 -36.86 6.95
C GLN A 240 -5.58 -36.31 8.19
N GLU A 241 -6.06 -35.06 8.17
CA GLU A 241 -6.56 -34.35 9.35
C GLU A 241 -7.66 -35.12 10.10
N LYS A 242 -8.55 -35.80 9.37
CA LYS A 242 -9.65 -36.58 9.97
C LYS A 242 -9.23 -37.96 10.49
N SER A 243 -8.26 -38.60 9.87
CA SER A 243 -7.87 -39.99 10.16
C SER A 243 -6.66 -40.10 11.08
N ASP A 244 -5.72 -39.16 10.98
CA ASP A 244 -4.55 -39.02 11.86
C ASP A 244 -4.30 -37.52 12.18
N PRO A 245 -5.05 -36.95 13.13
CA PRO A 245 -4.90 -35.54 13.51
C PRO A 245 -3.50 -35.19 14.03
N ALA A 246 -2.82 -36.14 14.70
CA ALA A 246 -1.47 -35.93 15.23
C ALA A 246 -0.41 -35.93 14.12
N GLY A 247 -0.57 -36.79 13.11
CA GLY A 247 0.21 -36.77 11.88
C GLY A 247 0.05 -35.47 11.11
N ALA A 248 -1.20 -35.05 10.88
CA ALA A 248 -1.51 -33.79 10.20
C ALA A 248 -0.91 -32.57 10.93
N LEU A 249 -1.05 -32.51 12.25
CA LEU A 249 -0.44 -31.46 13.07
C LEU A 249 1.07 -31.36 12.83
N ARG A 250 1.82 -32.47 12.89
CA ARG A 250 3.28 -32.46 12.68
C ARG A 250 3.67 -31.91 11.30
N ILE A 251 2.87 -32.19 10.27
CA ILE A 251 3.10 -31.65 8.93
C ILE A 251 2.86 -30.15 8.90
N TYR A 252 1.75 -29.66 9.46
CA TYR A 252 1.47 -28.23 9.58
C TYR A 252 2.56 -27.48 10.35
N GLU A 253 2.99 -28.01 11.50
CA GLU A 253 4.07 -27.40 12.30
C GLU A 253 5.39 -27.37 11.52
N SER A 254 5.70 -28.41 10.73
CA SER A 254 6.88 -28.44 9.87
C SER A 254 6.82 -27.41 8.74
N ILE A 255 5.65 -27.15 8.16
CA ILE A 255 5.49 -26.12 7.12
C ILE A 255 5.80 -24.75 7.75
N VAL A 256 5.16 -24.43 8.88
CA VAL A 256 5.36 -23.17 9.60
C VAL A 256 6.83 -22.98 9.98
N ALA A 257 7.45 -23.98 10.61
CA ALA A 257 8.83 -23.87 11.11
C ALA A 257 9.87 -23.65 10.00
N LYS A 258 9.66 -24.19 8.80
CA LYS A 258 10.64 -24.08 7.70
C LYS A 258 10.46 -22.82 6.85
N GLN A 259 9.23 -22.33 6.76
CA GLN A 259 8.85 -21.32 5.77
C GLN A 259 8.37 -20.00 6.35
N ASP A 260 7.99 -19.94 7.63
CA ASP A 260 7.67 -18.65 8.24
C ASP A 260 8.92 -17.78 8.36
N SER A 261 8.76 -16.51 7.98
CA SER A 261 9.76 -15.47 8.21
C SER A 261 9.05 -14.13 8.37
N PRO A 262 9.28 -13.40 9.47
CA PRO A 262 8.68 -12.08 9.68
C PRO A 262 9.21 -11.01 8.75
N PHE A 263 10.34 -11.28 8.12
CA PHE A 263 11.05 -10.31 7.31
C PHE A 263 10.78 -10.47 5.83
N ARG A 264 9.99 -11.46 5.39
CA ARG A 264 9.75 -11.70 3.97
C ARG A 264 8.60 -10.81 3.48
N TYR A 265 8.84 -10.00 2.44
CA TYR A 265 7.83 -9.14 1.82
C TYR A 265 7.48 -9.69 0.44
N ASP A 266 6.22 -9.97 0.13
CA ASP A 266 5.75 -10.06 -1.26
C ASP A 266 4.23 -9.90 -1.21
N PRO A 267 3.64 -8.97 -1.97
CA PRO A 267 2.18 -8.89 -2.10
C PRO A 267 1.55 -10.21 -2.60
N TYR A 268 2.31 -11.03 -3.34
CA TYR A 268 1.90 -12.38 -3.72
C TYR A 268 2.29 -13.44 -2.68
N ILE A 269 3.09 -13.15 -1.65
CA ILE A 269 3.40 -14.14 -0.60
C ILE A 269 2.23 -14.38 0.32
N VAL A 270 1.31 -13.45 0.53
CA VAL A 270 0.06 -13.84 1.20
C VAL A 270 -0.67 -14.92 0.39
N THR A 271 -0.55 -14.89 -0.95
CA THR A 271 -1.05 -15.96 -1.84
C THR A 271 -0.08 -17.15 -2.06
N GLN A 272 1.20 -17.07 -1.71
CA GLN A 272 2.21 -18.15 -1.87
C GLN A 272 2.58 -18.85 -0.55
N SER A 273 2.58 -18.10 0.56
CA SER A 273 2.59 -18.55 1.95
C SER A 273 1.16 -18.74 2.50
N CYS A 274 0.12 -18.79 1.64
CA CYS A 274 -1.21 -19.26 2.03
C CYS A 274 -1.10 -20.49 2.92
N PHE A 275 -0.35 -21.48 2.45
CA PHE A 275 -0.16 -22.73 3.16
C PHE A 275 0.56 -22.57 4.50
N VAL A 276 1.39 -21.54 4.72
CA VAL A 276 1.98 -21.28 6.04
C VAL A 276 0.92 -20.76 7.00
N TYR A 277 0.12 -19.78 6.60
CA TYR A 277 -0.92 -19.19 7.45
C TYR A 277 -2.10 -20.14 7.66
N GLU A 278 -2.51 -20.85 6.62
CA GLU A 278 -3.49 -21.91 6.70
C GLU A 278 -2.98 -23.07 7.56
N SER A 279 -1.72 -23.50 7.40
CA SER A 279 -1.12 -24.51 8.29
C SER A 279 -1.09 -24.05 9.74
N ALA A 280 -0.70 -22.79 10.00
CA ALA A 280 -0.73 -22.23 11.35
C ALA A 280 -2.16 -22.21 11.91
N TYR A 281 -3.13 -21.75 11.13
CA TYR A 281 -4.54 -21.77 11.53
C TYR A 281 -5.04 -23.19 11.84
N ARG A 282 -4.78 -24.16 10.96
CA ARG A 282 -5.15 -25.58 11.14
C ARG A 282 -4.46 -26.21 12.35
N ALA A 283 -3.16 -25.97 12.52
CA ALA A 283 -2.43 -26.41 13.71
C ALA A 283 -3.04 -25.85 14.99
N GLY A 284 -3.39 -24.56 15.00
CA GLY A 284 -4.09 -23.91 16.10
C GLY A 284 -5.45 -24.56 16.41
N LEU A 285 -6.24 -24.88 15.38
CA LEU A 285 -7.52 -25.58 15.56
C LEU A 285 -7.36 -26.96 16.19
N LEU A 286 -6.41 -27.77 15.72
CA LEU A 286 -6.13 -29.11 16.24
C LEU A 286 -5.65 -29.06 17.69
N LEU A 287 -4.85 -28.06 18.05
CA LEU A 287 -4.30 -27.90 19.39
C LEU A 287 -5.29 -27.28 20.38
N ARG A 288 -6.31 -26.55 19.92
CA ARG A 288 -7.15 -25.68 20.76
C ARG A 288 -7.74 -26.36 22.01
N LYS A 289 -8.15 -27.62 21.90
CA LYS A 289 -8.75 -28.37 23.01
C LYS A 289 -7.72 -29.04 23.94
N GLY A 290 -6.51 -29.30 23.46
CA GLY A 290 -5.48 -30.08 24.17
C GLY A 290 -4.31 -29.24 24.70
N ASP A 291 -3.91 -28.20 23.97
CA ASP A 291 -2.83 -27.27 24.32
C ASP A 291 -3.20 -25.85 23.84
N PRO A 292 -4.04 -25.13 24.60
CA PRO A 292 -4.53 -23.82 24.20
C PRO A 292 -3.42 -22.77 24.13
N LEU A 293 -2.34 -22.91 24.91
CA LEU A 293 -1.21 -21.99 24.86
C LEU A 293 -0.43 -22.15 23.55
N LYS A 294 -0.15 -23.39 23.13
CA LYS A 294 0.49 -23.65 21.84
C LYS A 294 -0.42 -23.25 20.67
N ALA A 295 -1.72 -23.50 20.77
CA ALA A 295 -2.71 -23.03 19.79
C ALA A 295 -2.67 -21.51 19.63
N ASN A 296 -2.64 -20.78 20.74
CA ASN A 296 -2.59 -19.31 20.71
C ASN A 296 -1.33 -18.78 20.03
N ARG A 297 -0.17 -19.46 20.13
CA ARG A 297 1.05 -19.06 19.40
C ARG A 297 0.85 -19.09 17.88
N TYR A 298 0.15 -20.10 17.36
CA TYR A 298 -0.16 -20.16 15.94
C TYR A 298 -1.18 -19.11 15.51
N PHE A 299 -2.20 -18.87 16.34
CA PHE A 299 -3.17 -17.82 16.10
C PHE A 299 -2.54 -16.42 16.14
N ASP A 300 -1.64 -16.16 17.09
CA ASP A 300 -0.87 -14.91 17.16
C ASP A 300 -0.02 -14.70 15.91
N LEU A 301 0.60 -15.75 15.39
CA LEU A 301 1.36 -15.68 14.14
C LEU A 301 0.46 -15.24 12.98
N VAL A 302 -0.72 -15.86 12.83
CA VAL A 302 -1.67 -15.49 11.78
C VAL A 302 -2.11 -14.03 11.95
N LEU A 303 -2.55 -13.63 13.14
CA LEU A 303 -3.02 -12.27 13.39
C LEU A 303 -1.94 -11.21 13.15
N ASP A 304 -0.72 -11.45 13.62
CA ASP A 304 0.42 -10.54 13.46
C ASP A 304 0.77 -10.32 11.98
N ARG A 305 0.69 -11.36 11.16
CA ARG A 305 0.94 -11.28 9.70
C ARG A 305 -0.20 -10.55 8.99
N LEU A 306 -1.44 -10.87 9.35
CA LEU A 306 -2.64 -10.25 8.78
C LEU A 306 -2.83 -8.79 9.22
N GLU A 307 -2.08 -8.33 10.21
CA GLU A 307 -2.22 -6.99 10.74
C GLU A 307 -1.79 -5.92 9.74
N PHE A 308 -0.74 -6.16 8.94
CA PHE A 308 -0.11 -5.15 8.09
C PHE A 308 -0.10 -5.48 6.60
N GLU A 309 -0.85 -6.51 6.18
CA GLU A 309 -0.97 -6.91 4.78
C GLU A 309 -2.34 -6.55 4.21
N GLU A 310 -2.40 -6.28 2.90
CA GLU A 310 -3.64 -6.30 2.14
C GLU A 310 -4.01 -7.76 1.90
N VAL A 311 -5.08 -8.22 2.54
CA VAL A 311 -5.47 -9.63 2.50
C VAL A 311 -6.71 -9.86 1.65
N LEU A 312 -6.71 -11.01 0.96
CA LEU A 312 -7.93 -11.54 0.34
C LEU A 312 -9.02 -11.71 1.40
N LEU A 313 -10.29 -11.55 0.98
CA LEU A 313 -11.46 -11.64 1.85
C LEU A 313 -11.52 -12.95 2.67
N GLU A 314 -10.98 -14.05 2.15
CA GLU A 314 -10.91 -15.33 2.84
C GLU A 314 -10.10 -15.28 4.15
N TYR A 315 -9.00 -14.54 4.18
CA TYR A 315 -8.17 -14.36 5.37
C TYR A 315 -8.82 -13.42 6.40
N TYR A 316 -9.67 -12.51 5.93
CA TYR A 316 -10.47 -11.69 6.83
C TYR A 316 -11.46 -12.55 7.64
N LYS A 317 -11.99 -13.63 7.05
CA LYS A 317 -12.82 -14.61 7.77
C LYS A 317 -12.00 -15.37 8.83
N ILE A 318 -10.80 -15.86 8.47
CA ILE A 318 -9.89 -16.54 9.41
C ILE A 318 -9.57 -15.63 10.60
N LYS A 319 -9.24 -14.36 10.33
CA LYS A 319 -8.99 -13.35 11.37
C LYS A 319 -10.16 -13.23 12.33
N LYS A 320 -11.39 -13.07 11.83
CA LYS A 320 -12.60 -12.97 12.66
C LYS A 320 -12.87 -14.22 13.49
N GLU A 321 -12.65 -15.41 12.92
CA GLU A 321 -12.80 -16.68 13.65
C GLU A 321 -11.81 -16.75 14.82
N ILE A 322 -10.53 -16.43 14.58
CA ILE A 322 -9.51 -16.40 15.62
C ILE A 322 -9.84 -15.38 16.73
N GLU A 323 -10.26 -14.17 16.35
CA GLU A 323 -10.68 -13.14 17.30
C GLU A 323 -11.86 -13.63 18.17
N GLY A 324 -12.84 -14.31 17.56
CA GLY A 324 -13.96 -14.93 18.28
C GLY A 324 -13.57 -16.09 19.21
N PHE A 325 -12.37 -16.65 19.08
CA PHE A 325 -11.88 -17.68 20.01
C PHE A 325 -11.30 -17.10 21.31
N ARG A 326 -11.03 -15.78 21.32
CA ARG A 326 -10.41 -15.05 22.45
C ARG A 326 -11.42 -14.32 23.32
N HIS A 327 -12.66 -14.21 22.86
CA HIS A 327 -13.80 -13.69 23.58
C HIS A 327 -14.64 -14.83 24.15
#